data_AF-A0A9Q2P0K3-F1
#
_entry.id   AF-A0A9Q2P0K3-F1
#
_cell.length_a   1.000
_cell.length_b   1.000
_cell.length_c   1.000
_cell.angle_alpha   90.00
_cell.angle_beta   90.00
_cell.angle_gamma   90.00
#
_symmetry.space_group_name_H-M   'P 1'
#
loop_
_entity.id
_entity.type
_entity.pdbx_description
1 polymer ?
#
loop_
_entity_poly.entity_id
_entity_poly.type
_entity_poly.pdbx_seq_one_letter_code
_entity_poly.pdbx_strand_id
1 'polypeptide(L)'
;MANRTTITTSPLTEPPLRAMFARFTALTASLVQLTDAERDLGGYDGQDPALSAFTGAVDAARAATLTHCAAILAGETADEMTYGLQMTAKMVRTVLTTDKPTEVAIIRNLISMRRETVLFPLYRPDHPRYNSLLDRAFDALAAHIARPGPADAAGPAMAGTASVAHTEMSHAFISLLGAMDKFVRAEQPLQRPVAGDVRADRFGVAMQEAEAALKQMNAALYRVMAVALTRREDQALWEMGYALYNLIAKDDDEARLFLFEALIDYQSYFMVQGSHAIARRTRELQTRFFHLVTAMMSMQDFGGPGPDGDGACGPALAA
;
A
#
# COMPACT_ATOMS: atom_id res chain seq x y z
N MET A 1 40.95 -42.54 38.20
CA MET A 1 40.14 -41.39 38.66
C MET A 1 39.52 -40.72 37.45
N ALA A 2 38.23 -40.96 37.25
CA ALA A 2 37.39 -40.25 36.28
C ALA A 2 36.59 -39.20 37.04
N ASN A 3 36.46 -37.99 36.49
CA ASN A 3 35.27 -37.12 36.56
C ASN A 3 35.56 -35.83 35.77
N ARG A 4 34.99 -35.63 34.59
CA ARG A 4 33.59 -35.25 34.27
C ARG A 4 33.54 -33.75 34.00
N THR A 5 33.94 -33.36 32.80
CA THR A 5 33.67 -32.03 32.25
C THR A 5 32.21 -32.00 31.82
N THR A 6 31.37 -31.42 32.66
CA THR A 6 29.95 -31.18 32.36
C THR A 6 29.88 -30.15 31.23
N ILE A 7 29.67 -30.62 30.00
CA ILE A 7 29.26 -29.75 28.90
C ILE A 7 27.79 -29.44 29.13
N THR A 8 27.53 -28.28 29.74
CA THR A 8 26.19 -27.69 29.75
C THR A 8 25.85 -27.36 28.30
N THR A 9 25.03 -28.19 27.67
CA THR A 9 24.35 -27.86 26.42
C THR A 9 23.43 -26.68 26.70
N SER A 10 23.87 -25.48 26.33
CA SER A 10 22.98 -24.34 26.14
C SER A 10 21.85 -24.75 25.20
N PRO A 11 20.58 -24.39 25.48
CA PRO A 11 19.50 -24.66 24.56
C PRO A 11 19.84 -23.97 23.23
N LEU A 12 19.80 -24.76 22.15
CA LEU A 12 19.93 -24.31 20.78
C LEU A 12 18.82 -23.31 20.49
N THR A 13 19.08 -22.02 20.73
CA THR A 13 18.26 -20.95 20.20
C THR A 13 18.40 -21.01 18.68
N GLU A 14 17.35 -21.44 17.97
CA GLU A 14 17.34 -21.35 16.51
C GLU A 14 17.69 -19.91 16.10
N PRO A 15 18.51 -19.72 15.05
CA PRO A 15 18.81 -18.38 14.58
C PRO A 15 17.49 -17.67 14.24
N PRO A 16 17.29 -16.40 14.66
CA PRO A 16 16.00 -15.72 14.62
C PRO A 16 15.27 -15.79 13.27
N LEU A 17 16.04 -15.74 12.17
CA LEU A 17 15.52 -15.80 10.80
C LEU A 17 14.95 -17.17 10.41
N ARG A 18 15.54 -18.28 10.90
CA ARG A 18 15.01 -19.63 10.61
C ARG A 18 13.66 -19.85 11.28
N ALA A 19 13.54 -19.43 12.53
CA ALA A 19 12.27 -19.47 13.26
C ALA A 19 11.22 -18.59 12.56
N MET A 20 11.62 -17.42 12.06
CA MET A 20 10.73 -16.55 11.29
C MET A 20 10.25 -17.20 9.98
N PHE A 21 11.13 -17.86 9.24
CA PHE A 21 10.77 -18.58 8.02
C PHE A 21 9.81 -19.74 8.28
N ALA A 22 10.03 -20.48 9.37
CA ALA A 22 9.13 -21.56 9.77
C ALA A 22 7.73 -21.02 10.11
N ARG A 23 7.66 -19.92 10.89
CA ARG A 23 6.39 -19.24 11.22
C ARG A 23 5.68 -18.73 9.97
N PHE A 24 6.42 -18.16 9.02
CA PHE A 24 5.84 -17.64 7.78
C PHE A 24 5.36 -18.74 6.84
N THR A 25 6.06 -19.88 6.82
CA THR A 25 5.61 -21.08 6.09
C THR A 25 4.29 -21.61 6.70
N ALA A 26 4.20 -21.65 8.03
CA ALA A 26 2.98 -22.04 8.74
C ALA A 26 1.81 -21.06 8.46
N LEU A 27 2.07 -19.75 8.45
CA LEU A 27 1.08 -18.74 8.04
C LEU A 27 0.54 -19.03 6.62
N THR A 28 1.43 -19.28 5.67
CA THR A 28 1.05 -19.54 4.28
C THR A 28 0.18 -20.80 4.17
N ALA A 29 0.56 -21.89 4.87
CA ALA A 29 -0.22 -23.12 4.90
C ALA A 29 -1.60 -22.91 5.56
N SER A 30 -1.67 -22.16 6.66
CA SER A 30 -2.93 -21.80 7.34
C SER A 30 -3.86 -20.99 6.43
N LEU A 31 -3.32 -20.07 5.63
CA LEU A 31 -4.11 -19.28 4.68
C LEU A 31 -4.70 -20.15 3.56
N VAL A 32 -3.95 -21.14 3.07
CA VAL A 32 -4.47 -22.13 2.11
C VAL A 32 -5.59 -22.95 2.74
N GLN A 33 -5.39 -23.47 3.96
CA GLN A 33 -6.42 -24.23 4.69
C GLN A 33 -7.69 -23.42 4.92
N LEU A 34 -7.56 -22.15 5.32
CA LEU A 34 -8.70 -21.23 5.42
C LEU A 34 -9.40 -21.09 4.07
N THR A 35 -8.63 -20.87 2.99
CA THR A 35 -9.18 -20.70 1.65
C THR A 35 -9.96 -21.93 1.18
N ASP A 36 -9.49 -23.13 1.50
CA ASP A 36 -10.20 -24.38 1.20
C ASP A 36 -11.45 -24.53 2.08
N ALA A 37 -11.34 -24.26 3.38
CA ALA A 37 -12.46 -24.36 4.33
C ALA A 37 -13.64 -23.46 3.95
N GLU A 38 -13.40 -22.19 3.55
CA GLU A 38 -14.54 -21.35 3.12
C GLU A 38 -15.00 -21.70 1.69
N ARG A 39 -14.21 -22.41 0.86
CA ARG A 39 -14.69 -22.89 -0.46
C ARG A 39 -15.77 -23.94 -0.27
N ASP A 40 -15.55 -24.85 0.68
CA ASP A 40 -16.49 -25.92 1.00
C ASP A 40 -17.83 -25.38 1.54
N LEU A 41 -17.84 -24.20 2.17
CA LEU A 41 -19.06 -23.50 2.59
C LEU A 41 -19.92 -22.98 1.42
N GLY A 42 -19.32 -22.63 0.29
CA GLY A 42 -20.02 -21.97 -0.84
C GLY A 42 -21.00 -22.88 -1.60
N GLY A 43 -21.05 -24.17 -1.28
CA GLY A 43 -21.92 -25.16 -1.92
C GLY A 43 -23.19 -25.54 -1.17
N TYR A 44 -23.47 -24.96 0.00
CA TYR A 44 -24.57 -25.37 0.88
C TYR A 44 -25.73 -24.34 0.96
N ASP A 45 -26.95 -24.83 0.83
CA ASP A 45 -28.23 -24.10 0.74
C ASP A 45 -28.94 -23.88 2.10
N GLY A 46 -28.18 -23.88 3.20
CA GLY A 46 -28.62 -23.24 4.44
C GLY A 46 -29.54 -24.05 5.37
N GLN A 47 -29.82 -25.33 5.08
CA GLN A 47 -30.76 -26.15 5.89
C GLN A 47 -30.12 -27.35 6.62
N ASP A 48 -28.79 -27.49 6.59
CA ASP A 48 -28.09 -28.63 7.20
C ASP A 48 -27.41 -28.26 8.55
N PRO A 49 -27.64 -28.99 9.67
CA PRO A 49 -26.85 -28.85 10.91
C PRO A 49 -25.32 -29.00 10.71
N ALA A 50 -24.87 -29.62 9.62
CA ALA A 50 -23.47 -29.58 9.19
C ALA A 50 -22.94 -28.16 8.97
N LEU A 51 -23.80 -27.20 8.60
CA LEU A 51 -23.44 -25.80 8.38
C LEU A 51 -22.80 -25.15 9.61
N SER A 52 -23.33 -25.42 10.81
CA SER A 52 -22.75 -24.91 12.06
C SER A 52 -21.34 -25.45 12.33
N ALA A 53 -21.09 -26.72 12.00
CA ALA A 53 -19.78 -27.34 12.12
C ALA A 53 -18.79 -26.79 11.08
N PHE A 54 -19.27 -26.54 9.84
CA PHE A 54 -18.48 -25.90 8.79
C PHE A 54 -18.15 -24.43 9.10
N THR A 55 -19.09 -23.64 9.61
CA THR A 55 -18.83 -22.27 10.06
C THR A 55 -17.82 -22.27 11.21
N GLY A 56 -17.95 -23.18 12.18
CA GLY A 56 -16.97 -23.34 13.26
C GLY A 56 -15.56 -23.71 12.76
N ALA A 57 -15.46 -24.55 11.72
CA ALA A 57 -14.18 -24.90 11.11
C ALA A 57 -13.52 -23.70 10.41
N VAL A 58 -14.30 -22.88 9.70
CA VAL A 58 -13.82 -21.64 9.08
C VAL A 58 -13.38 -20.61 10.11
N ASP A 59 -14.17 -20.41 11.17
CA ASP A 59 -13.81 -19.49 12.25
C ASP A 59 -12.52 -19.93 12.96
N ALA A 60 -12.37 -21.24 13.19
CA ALA A 60 -11.14 -21.81 13.74
C ALA A 60 -9.93 -21.62 12.81
N ALA A 61 -10.09 -21.87 11.51
CA ALA A 61 -9.02 -21.64 10.51
C ALA A 61 -8.63 -20.17 10.39
N ARG A 62 -9.62 -19.26 10.48
CA ARG A 62 -9.40 -17.81 10.49
C ARG A 62 -8.65 -17.39 11.75
N ALA A 63 -9.07 -17.85 12.93
CA ALA A 63 -8.40 -17.58 14.19
C ALA A 63 -6.96 -18.10 14.23
N ALA A 64 -6.70 -19.29 13.69
CA ALA A 64 -5.36 -19.85 13.55
C ALA A 64 -4.47 -18.98 12.64
N THR A 65 -4.99 -18.58 11.48
CA THR A 65 -4.26 -17.70 10.54
C THR A 65 -3.91 -16.35 11.18
N LEU A 66 -4.85 -15.75 11.90
CA LEU A 66 -4.62 -14.50 12.63
C LEU A 66 -3.60 -14.65 13.77
N THR A 67 -3.57 -15.80 14.44
CA THR A 67 -2.57 -16.13 15.46
C THR A 67 -1.16 -16.17 14.86
N HIS A 68 -1.00 -16.77 13.67
CA HIS A 68 0.28 -16.75 12.95
C HIS A 68 0.70 -15.33 12.55
N CYS A 69 -0.23 -14.51 12.04
CA CYS A 69 0.04 -13.10 11.76
C CYS A 69 0.54 -12.36 13.01
N ALA A 70 -0.16 -12.52 14.15
CA ALA A 70 0.22 -11.87 15.40
C ALA A 70 1.64 -12.29 15.86
N ALA A 71 1.98 -13.56 15.77
CA ALA A 71 3.29 -14.07 16.15
C ALA A 71 4.45 -13.55 15.28
N ILE A 72 4.20 -13.29 13.99
CA ILE A 72 5.18 -12.69 13.08
C ILE A 72 5.33 -11.19 13.35
N LEU A 73 4.20 -10.49 13.54
CA LEU A 73 4.16 -9.04 13.77
C LEU A 73 4.68 -8.63 15.16
N ALA A 74 4.67 -9.52 16.14
CA ALA A 74 5.26 -9.29 17.46
C ALA A 74 6.80 -9.39 17.48
N GLY A 75 7.42 -9.89 16.41
CA GLY A 75 8.88 -9.97 16.30
C GLY A 75 9.51 -8.60 16.07
N GLU A 76 10.76 -8.43 16.51
CA GLU A 76 11.54 -7.23 16.20
C GLU A 76 11.92 -7.21 14.71
N THR A 77 11.77 -6.05 14.07
CA THR A 77 12.19 -5.86 12.67
C THR A 77 13.70 -5.70 12.60
N ALA A 78 14.42 -6.82 12.61
CA ALA A 78 15.88 -6.84 12.66
C ALA A 78 16.56 -6.48 11.32
N ASP A 79 15.93 -6.84 10.20
CA ASP A 79 16.46 -6.65 8.85
C ASP A 79 15.34 -6.47 7.81
N GLU A 80 15.72 -6.12 6.59
CA GLU A 80 14.79 -5.90 5.47
C GLU A 80 14.01 -7.17 5.07
N MET A 81 14.58 -8.37 5.25
CA MET A 81 13.86 -9.61 4.97
C MET A 81 12.73 -9.81 5.99
N THR A 82 13.02 -9.58 7.26
CA THR A 82 12.06 -9.62 8.36
C THR A 82 10.96 -8.59 8.14
N TYR A 83 11.33 -7.37 7.70
CA TYR A 83 10.37 -6.36 7.29
C TYR A 83 9.44 -6.87 6.18
N GLY A 84 9.96 -7.50 5.12
CA GLY A 84 9.13 -8.02 4.04
C GLY A 84 8.16 -9.14 4.45
N LEU A 85 8.59 -10.02 5.35
CA LEU A 85 7.71 -11.04 5.93
C LEU A 85 6.62 -10.41 6.81
N GLN A 86 6.98 -9.43 7.63
CA GLN A 86 6.03 -8.70 8.47
C GLN A 86 5.03 -7.89 7.65
N MET A 87 5.47 -7.24 6.58
CA MET A 87 4.59 -6.54 5.64
C MET A 87 3.60 -7.49 4.98
N THR A 88 4.04 -8.67 4.56
CA THR A 88 3.15 -9.68 3.99
C THR A 88 2.15 -10.19 5.04
N ALA A 89 2.60 -10.45 6.27
CA ALA A 89 1.71 -10.84 7.37
C ALA A 89 0.70 -9.74 7.73
N LYS A 90 1.09 -8.47 7.63
CA LYS A 90 0.19 -7.30 7.80
C LYS A 90 -0.88 -7.28 6.72
N MET A 91 -0.52 -7.53 5.45
CA MET A 91 -1.48 -7.63 4.35
C MET A 91 -2.49 -8.76 4.57
N VAL A 92 -2.02 -9.96 4.94
CA VAL A 92 -2.91 -11.11 5.25
C VAL A 92 -3.86 -10.73 6.39
N ARG A 93 -3.34 -10.18 7.50
CA ARG A 93 -4.17 -9.75 8.63
C ARG A 93 -5.23 -8.74 8.18
N THR A 94 -4.84 -7.71 7.44
CA THR A 94 -5.76 -6.68 6.94
C THR A 94 -6.87 -7.30 6.11
N VAL A 95 -6.57 -8.18 5.14
CA VAL A 95 -7.60 -8.83 4.31
C VAL A 95 -8.60 -9.63 5.14
N LEU A 96 -8.14 -10.29 6.21
CA LEU A 96 -9.00 -11.14 7.05
C LEU A 96 -9.84 -10.37 8.08
N THR A 97 -9.44 -9.15 8.44
CA THR A 97 -10.07 -8.37 9.52
C THR A 97 -10.78 -7.12 9.05
N THR A 98 -10.44 -6.58 7.88
CA THR A 98 -11.02 -5.33 7.40
C THR A 98 -12.44 -5.55 6.88
N ASP A 99 -13.32 -4.59 7.17
CA ASP A 99 -14.64 -4.47 6.57
C ASP A 99 -14.64 -3.57 5.33
N LYS A 100 -13.50 -2.93 5.01
CA LYS A 100 -13.39 -1.97 3.91
C LYS A 100 -12.93 -2.64 2.61
N PRO A 101 -13.80 -2.73 1.58
CA PRO A 101 -13.42 -3.31 0.29
C PRO A 101 -12.23 -2.61 -0.37
N THR A 102 -12.09 -1.31 -0.13
CA THR A 102 -10.97 -0.49 -0.61
C THR A 102 -9.62 -1.01 -0.12
N GLU A 103 -9.49 -1.42 1.15
CA GLU A 103 -8.22 -1.92 1.69
C GLU A 103 -7.83 -3.26 1.02
N VAL A 104 -8.81 -4.14 0.79
CA VAL A 104 -8.60 -5.40 0.07
C VAL A 104 -8.21 -5.14 -1.40
N ALA A 105 -8.86 -4.17 -2.06
CA ALA A 105 -8.56 -3.81 -3.44
C ALA A 105 -7.14 -3.25 -3.60
N ILE A 106 -6.66 -2.44 -2.64
CA ILE A 106 -5.29 -1.92 -2.64
C ILE A 106 -4.29 -3.07 -2.50
N ILE A 107 -4.54 -4.02 -1.58
CA ILE A 107 -3.69 -5.20 -1.40
C ILE A 107 -3.67 -6.07 -2.67
N ARG A 108 -4.83 -6.26 -3.32
CA ARG A 108 -4.92 -6.96 -4.61
C ARG A 108 -4.02 -6.31 -5.67
N ASN A 109 -4.06 -4.99 -5.77
CA ASN A 109 -3.26 -4.24 -6.74
C ASN A 109 -1.77 -4.29 -6.39
N LEU A 110 -1.39 -4.20 -5.12
CA LEU A 110 -0.01 -4.38 -4.65
C LEU A 110 0.54 -5.76 -5.04
N ILE A 111 -0.24 -6.82 -4.81
CA ILE A 111 0.14 -8.18 -5.21
C ILE A 111 0.28 -8.25 -6.74
N SER A 112 -0.65 -7.66 -7.49
CA SER A 112 -0.60 -7.66 -8.96
C SER A 112 0.64 -6.94 -9.49
N MET A 113 1.03 -5.85 -8.84
CA MET A 113 2.18 -5.02 -9.21
C MET A 113 3.51 -5.52 -8.64
N ARG A 114 3.53 -6.59 -7.83
CA ARG A 114 4.69 -7.01 -7.01
C ARG A 114 6.00 -7.27 -7.78
N ARG A 115 5.92 -7.56 -9.08
CA ARG A 115 7.08 -7.79 -9.96
C ARG A 115 7.38 -6.63 -10.90
N GLU A 116 6.47 -5.66 -10.98
CA GLU A 116 6.52 -4.56 -11.94
C GLU A 116 6.93 -3.26 -11.28
N THR A 117 6.49 -3.02 -10.04
CA THR A 117 6.81 -1.76 -9.36
C THR A 117 8.17 -1.79 -8.68
N VAL A 118 8.91 -0.70 -8.85
CA VAL A 118 10.18 -0.46 -8.14
C VAL A 118 9.95 0.12 -6.74
N LEU A 119 8.74 0.59 -6.45
CA LEU A 119 8.36 1.25 -5.20
C LEU A 119 7.98 0.26 -4.09
N PHE A 120 7.96 -1.04 -4.40
CA PHE A 120 7.68 -2.11 -3.44
C PHE A 120 8.78 -3.18 -3.46
N PRO A 121 10.02 -2.84 -3.02
CA PRO A 121 11.18 -3.71 -3.14
C PRO A 121 11.19 -4.77 -2.03
N LEU A 122 10.21 -5.68 -2.03
CA LEU A 122 10.21 -6.81 -1.09
C LEU A 122 11.15 -7.94 -1.52
N TYR A 123 11.49 -8.02 -2.80
CA TYR A 123 12.31 -9.08 -3.37
C TYR A 123 13.80 -8.77 -3.26
N ARG A 124 14.60 -9.81 -3.03
CA ARG A 124 16.05 -9.75 -2.88
C ARG A 124 16.73 -10.60 -3.96
N PRO A 125 17.41 -10.03 -4.97
CA PRO A 125 17.98 -10.79 -6.09
C PRO A 125 18.91 -11.92 -5.67
N ASP A 126 19.63 -11.73 -4.56
CA ASP A 126 20.60 -12.64 -3.98
C ASP A 126 19.99 -13.70 -3.05
N HIS A 127 18.67 -13.65 -2.78
CA HIS A 127 17.99 -14.56 -1.83
C HIS A 127 16.79 -15.28 -2.47
N PRO A 128 17.01 -16.22 -3.40
CA PRO A 128 15.94 -16.89 -4.15
C PRO A 128 14.98 -17.70 -3.26
N ARG A 129 15.46 -18.26 -2.15
CA ARG A 129 14.60 -19.01 -1.21
C ARG A 129 13.59 -18.11 -0.51
N TYR A 130 14.01 -16.91 -0.12
CA TYR A 130 13.14 -15.92 0.48
C TYR A 130 12.13 -15.37 -0.54
N ASN A 131 12.57 -15.09 -1.76
CA ASN A 131 11.66 -14.67 -2.84
C ASN A 131 10.60 -15.72 -3.15
N SER A 132 10.99 -17.01 -3.18
CA SER A 132 10.04 -18.11 -3.40
C SER A 132 9.03 -18.25 -2.25
N LEU A 133 9.43 -17.94 -1.02
CA LEU A 133 8.55 -17.93 0.14
C LEU A 133 7.51 -16.81 0.02
N LEU A 134 7.94 -15.61 -0.35
CA LEU A 134 7.05 -14.47 -0.60
C LEU A 134 6.08 -14.76 -1.75
N ASP A 135 6.57 -15.29 -2.87
CA ASP A 135 5.73 -15.64 -4.03
C ASP A 135 4.60 -16.58 -3.62
N ARG A 136 4.89 -17.64 -2.86
CA ARG A 136 3.86 -18.58 -2.38
C ARG A 136 2.83 -17.90 -1.47
N ALA A 137 3.27 -17.01 -0.59
CA ALA A 137 2.36 -16.28 0.30
C ALA A 137 1.46 -15.31 -0.48
N PHE A 138 2.03 -14.60 -1.47
CA PHE A 138 1.26 -13.70 -2.33
C PHE A 138 0.30 -14.45 -3.25
N ASP A 139 0.70 -15.60 -3.79
CA ASP A 139 -0.18 -16.44 -4.60
C ASP A 139 -1.34 -17.00 -3.75
N ALA A 140 -1.06 -17.45 -2.51
CA ALA A 140 -2.10 -17.89 -1.59
C ALA A 140 -3.06 -16.76 -1.20
N LEU A 141 -2.54 -15.56 -0.93
CA LEU A 141 -3.35 -14.39 -0.61
C LEU A 141 -4.19 -13.91 -1.81
N ALA A 142 -3.61 -13.90 -3.01
CA ALA A 142 -4.34 -13.59 -4.23
C ALA A 142 -5.49 -14.59 -4.47
N ALA A 143 -5.23 -15.89 -4.28
CA ALA A 143 -6.24 -16.93 -4.41
C ALA A 143 -7.38 -16.76 -3.39
N HIS A 144 -7.06 -16.37 -2.16
CA HIS A 144 -8.06 -16.05 -1.13
C HIS A 144 -8.93 -14.83 -1.54
N ILE A 145 -8.29 -13.72 -1.96
CA ILE A 145 -8.98 -12.48 -2.38
C ILE A 145 -9.86 -12.68 -3.62
N ALA A 146 -9.47 -13.57 -4.55
CA ALA A 146 -10.18 -13.77 -5.81
C ALA A 146 -11.50 -14.55 -5.65
N ARG A 147 -11.80 -15.08 -4.45
CA ARG A 147 -13.03 -15.83 -4.22
C ARG A 147 -14.23 -14.89 -4.27
N PRO A 148 -15.29 -15.23 -5.03
CA PRO A 148 -16.51 -14.46 -4.99
C PRO A 148 -17.09 -14.52 -3.58
N GLY A 149 -17.40 -13.35 -3.00
CA GLY A 149 -18.16 -13.31 -1.76
C GLY A 149 -19.56 -13.91 -1.98
N PRO A 150 -20.29 -14.29 -0.92
CA PRO A 150 -21.68 -14.74 -1.05
C PRO A 150 -22.60 -13.70 -1.73
N ALA A 151 -22.20 -12.42 -1.78
CA ALA A 151 -22.90 -11.35 -2.47
C ALA A 151 -22.55 -11.19 -3.96
N ASP A 152 -21.42 -11.74 -4.43
CA ASP A 152 -20.93 -11.54 -5.81
C ASP A 152 -21.44 -12.59 -6.81
N ALA A 153 -22.19 -13.60 -6.34
CA ALA A 153 -22.83 -14.60 -7.20
C ALA A 153 -24.07 -14.06 -7.97
N ALA A 154 -24.52 -12.84 -7.65
CA ALA A 154 -25.72 -12.24 -8.22
C ALA A 154 -25.41 -10.93 -8.95
N GLY A 155 -24.91 -11.02 -10.18
CA GLY A 155 -24.93 -9.87 -11.08
C GLY A 155 -24.07 -10.05 -12.32
N PRO A 156 -24.65 -10.08 -13.54
CA PRO A 156 -23.84 -9.86 -14.72
C PRO A 156 -23.31 -8.43 -14.65
N ALA A 157 -21.97 -8.28 -14.71
CA ALA A 157 -21.34 -6.99 -14.85
C ALA A 157 -21.89 -6.33 -16.12
N MET A 158 -22.77 -5.34 -15.95
CA MET A 158 -23.18 -4.45 -17.03
C MET A 158 -21.93 -3.70 -17.46
N ALA A 159 -21.28 -4.21 -18.51
CA ALA A 159 -20.18 -3.56 -19.20
C ALA A 159 -20.70 -2.25 -19.79
N GLY A 160 -20.67 -1.20 -18.97
CA GLY A 160 -20.83 0.17 -19.43
C GLY A 160 -19.77 0.43 -20.49
N THR A 161 -20.22 0.83 -21.66
CA THR A 161 -19.40 1.22 -22.80
C THR A 161 -18.57 2.46 -22.45
N ALA A 162 -17.50 2.27 -21.68
CA ALA A 162 -16.48 3.27 -21.52
C ALA A 162 -15.79 3.41 -22.89
N SER A 163 -15.72 4.64 -23.39
CA SER A 163 -14.87 4.99 -24.53
C SER A 163 -13.50 4.34 -24.34
N VAL A 164 -13.01 3.60 -25.35
CA VAL A 164 -11.74 2.85 -25.33
C VAL A 164 -10.54 3.69 -24.83
N ALA A 165 -10.66 5.03 -24.89
CA ALA A 165 -9.67 5.97 -24.36
C ALA A 165 -9.65 6.11 -22.83
N HIS A 166 -10.81 6.11 -22.15
CA HIS A 166 -10.91 6.40 -20.71
C HIS A 166 -11.36 5.17 -19.92
N THR A 167 -10.44 4.62 -19.13
CA THR A 167 -10.73 3.60 -18.13
C THR A 167 -11.22 4.24 -16.83
N GLU A 168 -11.80 3.44 -15.95
CA GLU A 168 -12.08 3.84 -14.57
C GLU A 168 -10.83 4.43 -13.89
N MET A 169 -9.65 3.84 -14.13
CA MET A 169 -8.37 4.34 -13.61
C MET A 169 -8.09 5.76 -14.10
N SER A 170 -8.30 6.03 -15.39
CA SER A 170 -8.08 7.36 -15.96
C SER A 170 -9.01 8.40 -15.32
N HIS A 171 -10.27 8.04 -15.06
CA HIS A 171 -11.23 8.92 -14.39
C HIS A 171 -10.87 9.16 -12.92
N ALA A 172 -10.47 8.11 -12.19
CA ALA A 172 -10.01 8.22 -10.82
C ALA A 172 -8.76 9.12 -10.73
N PHE A 173 -7.82 8.93 -11.66
CA PHE A 173 -6.59 9.72 -11.71
C PHE A 173 -6.85 11.18 -12.06
N ILE A 174 -7.73 11.49 -13.02
CA ILE A 174 -8.14 12.87 -13.31
C ILE A 174 -8.76 13.53 -12.05
N SER A 175 -9.56 12.77 -11.30
CA SER A 175 -10.15 13.26 -10.05
C SER A 175 -9.09 13.55 -8.99
N LEU A 176 -8.07 12.69 -8.88
CA LEU A 176 -6.90 12.91 -8.03
C LEU A 176 -6.15 14.19 -8.43
N LEU A 177 -5.83 14.38 -9.71
CA LEU A 177 -5.15 15.60 -10.19
C LEU A 177 -5.95 16.87 -9.88
N GLY A 178 -7.28 16.80 -10.00
CA GLY A 178 -8.17 17.91 -9.60
C GLY A 178 -8.14 18.19 -8.09
N ALA A 179 -8.07 17.15 -7.26
CA ALA A 179 -7.99 17.29 -5.82
C ALA A 179 -6.61 17.81 -5.37
N MET A 180 -5.52 17.37 -6.00
CA MET A 180 -4.17 17.89 -5.78
C MET A 180 -4.06 19.38 -6.12
N ASP A 181 -4.60 19.82 -7.27
CA ASP A 181 -4.62 21.24 -7.65
C ASP A 181 -5.38 22.10 -6.64
N LYS A 182 -6.53 21.62 -6.15
CA LYS A 182 -7.28 22.29 -5.08
C LYS A 182 -6.50 22.36 -3.78
N PHE A 183 -5.84 21.27 -3.41
CA PHE A 183 -5.01 21.20 -2.21
C PHE A 183 -3.87 22.22 -2.25
N VAL A 184 -3.08 22.22 -3.32
CA VAL A 184 -1.98 23.20 -3.52
C VAL A 184 -2.50 24.64 -3.44
N ARG A 185 -3.67 24.94 -4.02
CA ARG A 185 -4.26 26.28 -3.94
C ARG A 185 -4.75 26.64 -2.55
N ALA A 186 -5.31 25.69 -1.81
CA ALA A 186 -5.81 25.90 -0.45
C ALA A 186 -4.68 26.08 0.57
N GLU A 187 -3.52 25.46 0.33
CA GLU A 187 -2.32 25.59 1.16
C GLU A 187 -1.54 26.88 0.91
N GLN A 188 -1.65 27.46 -0.30
CA GLN A 188 -0.89 28.66 -0.68
C GLN A 188 -1.04 29.85 0.28
N PRO A 189 -2.24 30.20 0.78
CA PRO A 189 -2.42 31.27 1.76
C PRO A 189 -1.83 30.97 3.13
N LEU A 190 -1.53 29.71 3.44
CA LEU A 190 -0.97 29.28 4.73
C LEU A 190 0.56 29.33 4.75
N GLN A 191 1.19 29.42 3.58
CA GLN A 191 2.65 29.47 3.47
C GLN A 191 3.21 30.72 4.16
N ARG A 192 4.28 30.57 4.97
CA ARG A 192 4.86 31.64 5.81
C ARG A 192 5.07 32.99 5.09
N PRO A 193 5.51 33.04 3.82
CA PRO A 193 5.70 34.32 3.13
C PRO A 193 4.39 35.09 2.88
N VAL A 194 3.23 34.41 2.94
CA VAL A 194 1.91 34.94 2.54
C VAL A 194 0.89 34.92 3.69
N ALA A 195 1.06 34.04 4.68
CA ALA A 195 0.16 33.78 5.81
C ALA A 195 -0.33 35.01 6.58
N GLY A 196 0.46 36.09 6.60
CA GLY A 196 0.10 37.31 7.31
C GLY A 196 -0.17 37.05 8.80
N ASP A 197 -1.22 37.66 9.35
CA ASP A 197 -1.62 37.43 10.75
C ASP A 197 -2.36 36.09 10.92
N VAL A 198 -1.67 35.13 11.54
CA VAL A 198 -2.18 33.78 11.85
C VAL A 198 -3.35 33.77 12.84
N ARG A 199 -3.59 34.88 13.55
CA ARG A 199 -4.74 35.02 14.48
C ARG A 199 -5.98 35.59 13.81
N ALA A 200 -5.88 36.04 12.56
CA ALA A 200 -7.01 36.60 11.84
C ALA A 200 -7.97 35.48 11.37
N ASP A 201 -9.27 35.76 11.37
CA ASP A 201 -10.31 34.80 10.96
C ASP A 201 -10.07 34.19 9.56
N ARG A 202 -9.53 35.01 8.64
CA ARG A 202 -9.17 34.57 7.27
C ARG A 202 -8.15 33.42 7.26
N PHE A 203 -7.23 33.39 8.23
CA PHE A 203 -6.26 32.32 8.36
C PHE A 203 -6.95 31.04 8.85
N GLY A 204 -7.87 31.15 9.81
CA GLY A 204 -8.70 30.04 10.26
C GLY A 204 -9.57 29.43 9.15
N VAL A 205 -10.14 30.25 8.27
CA VAL A 205 -10.88 29.78 7.08
C VAL A 205 -9.94 29.05 6.11
N ALA A 206 -8.76 29.61 5.82
CA ALA A 206 -7.78 28.97 4.94
C ALA A 206 -7.32 27.60 5.48
N MET A 207 -7.12 27.49 6.80
CA MET A 207 -6.80 26.20 7.47
C MET A 207 -7.91 25.16 7.24
N GLN A 208 -9.17 25.53 7.43
CA GLN A 208 -10.30 24.62 7.22
C GLN A 208 -10.43 24.18 5.75
N GLU A 209 -10.19 25.10 4.81
CA GLU A 209 -10.19 24.81 3.37
C GLU A 209 -9.06 23.85 3.00
N ALA A 210 -7.85 24.07 3.54
CA ALA A 210 -6.69 23.20 3.33
C ALA A 210 -6.92 21.79 3.90
N GLU A 211 -7.41 21.68 5.13
CA GLU A 211 -7.77 20.39 5.75
C GLU A 211 -8.83 19.63 4.93
N ALA A 212 -9.86 20.34 4.46
CA ALA A 212 -10.91 19.77 3.62
C ALA A 212 -10.35 19.31 2.26
N ALA A 213 -9.44 20.09 1.66
CA ALA A 213 -8.79 19.75 0.41
C ALA A 213 -7.84 18.54 0.56
N LEU A 214 -7.08 18.47 1.66
CA LEU A 214 -6.23 17.32 2.00
C LEU A 214 -7.06 16.04 2.14
N LYS A 215 -8.19 16.11 2.86
CA LYS A 215 -9.12 14.98 2.99
C LYS A 215 -9.67 14.53 1.64
N GLN A 216 -10.01 15.48 0.76
CA GLN A 216 -10.47 15.18 -0.60
C GLN A 216 -9.36 14.54 -1.45
N MET A 217 -8.14 15.05 -1.38
CA MET A 217 -6.98 14.49 -2.07
C MET A 217 -6.70 13.06 -1.62
N ASN A 218 -6.67 12.81 -0.31
CA ASN A 218 -6.50 11.47 0.25
C ASN A 218 -7.63 10.53 -0.21
N ALA A 219 -8.89 10.96 -0.18
CA ALA A 219 -10.00 10.15 -0.67
C ALA A 219 -9.89 9.82 -2.17
N ALA A 220 -9.47 10.79 -3.00
CA ALA A 220 -9.24 10.56 -4.42
C ALA A 220 -8.05 9.62 -4.68
N LEU A 221 -6.99 9.73 -3.87
CA LEU A 221 -5.84 8.85 -3.91
C LEU A 221 -6.23 7.41 -3.56
N TYR A 222 -6.97 7.20 -2.48
CA TYR A 222 -7.49 5.88 -2.11
C TYR A 222 -8.35 5.25 -3.21
N ARG A 223 -9.12 6.06 -3.95
CA ARG A 223 -9.86 5.57 -5.13
C ARG A 223 -8.92 5.06 -6.21
N VAL A 224 -7.92 5.86 -6.62
CA VAL A 224 -6.90 5.43 -7.60
C VAL A 224 -6.25 4.11 -7.17
N MET A 225 -5.86 4.02 -5.90
CA MET A 225 -5.20 2.84 -5.35
C MET A 225 -6.08 1.58 -5.37
N ALA A 226 -7.40 1.72 -5.36
CA ALA A 226 -8.37 0.62 -5.33
C ALA A 226 -8.97 0.24 -6.70
N VAL A 227 -8.79 1.05 -7.75
CA VAL A 227 -9.30 0.71 -9.09
C VAL A 227 -8.61 -0.55 -9.62
N ALA A 228 -9.39 -1.46 -10.21
CA ALA A 228 -8.85 -2.67 -10.81
C ALA A 228 -7.91 -2.37 -12.00
N LEU A 229 -6.78 -3.08 -12.05
CA LEU A 229 -5.78 -2.90 -13.11
C LEU A 229 -6.18 -3.71 -14.35
N THR A 230 -6.65 -3.03 -15.40
CA THR A 230 -7.14 -3.70 -16.61
C THR A 230 -6.14 -3.72 -17.77
N ARG A 231 -5.20 -2.77 -17.79
CA ARG A 231 -4.20 -2.59 -18.85
C ARG A 231 -2.91 -1.95 -18.32
N ARG A 232 -1.88 -1.96 -19.15
CA ARG A 232 -0.54 -1.46 -18.78
C ARG A 232 -0.52 0.04 -18.45
N GLU A 233 -1.33 0.84 -19.12
CA GLU A 233 -1.44 2.27 -18.82
C GLU A 233 -2.12 2.53 -17.47
N ASP A 234 -3.03 1.66 -17.05
CA ASP A 234 -3.66 1.76 -15.74
C ASP A 234 -2.66 1.40 -14.63
N GLN A 235 -1.79 0.42 -14.87
CA GLN A 235 -0.69 0.06 -13.97
C GLN A 235 0.26 1.25 -13.75
N ALA A 236 0.63 1.96 -14.83
CA ALA A 236 1.50 3.14 -14.72
C ALA A 236 0.86 4.28 -13.92
N LEU A 237 -0.44 4.54 -14.11
CA LEU A 237 -1.16 5.54 -13.33
C LEU A 237 -1.32 5.12 -11.86
N TRP A 238 -1.58 3.83 -11.61
CA TRP A 238 -1.63 3.29 -10.26
C TRP A 238 -0.30 3.43 -9.55
N GLU A 239 0.81 3.14 -10.24
CA GLU A 239 2.16 3.25 -9.67
C GLU A 239 2.49 4.69 -9.27
N MET A 240 2.07 5.68 -10.06
CA MET A 240 2.20 7.09 -9.69
C MET A 240 1.32 7.46 -8.50
N GLY A 241 0.10 6.92 -8.41
CA GLY A 241 -0.72 7.01 -7.20
C GLY A 241 0.01 6.42 -5.99
N TYR A 242 0.64 5.26 -6.14
CA TYR A 242 1.39 4.61 -5.08
C TYR A 242 2.62 5.42 -4.65
N ALA A 243 3.31 6.06 -5.60
CA ALA A 243 4.40 7.00 -5.29
C ALA A 243 3.91 8.16 -4.42
N LEU A 244 2.78 8.78 -4.79
CA LEU A 244 2.18 9.86 -4.00
C LEU A 244 1.75 9.38 -2.62
N TYR A 245 1.15 8.18 -2.52
CA TYR A 245 0.78 7.57 -1.25
C TYR A 245 1.98 7.41 -0.32
N ASN A 246 3.09 6.92 -0.84
CA ASN A 246 4.32 6.78 -0.06
C ASN A 246 4.91 8.14 0.33
N LEU A 247 4.88 9.13 -0.56
CA LEU A 247 5.33 10.49 -0.26
C LEU A 247 4.55 11.12 0.90
N ILE A 248 3.21 11.08 0.85
CA ILE A 248 2.36 11.66 1.88
C ILE A 248 2.48 10.91 3.22
N ALA A 249 2.70 9.59 3.17
CA ALA A 249 2.83 8.77 4.38
C ALA A 249 4.18 8.91 5.12
N LYS A 250 5.15 9.64 4.58
CA LYS A 250 6.42 9.92 5.28
C LYS A 250 6.19 11.05 6.28
N ASP A 251 6.38 10.76 7.56
CA ASP A 251 6.36 11.77 8.63
C ASP A 251 7.66 12.59 8.67
N ASP A 252 8.77 12.01 8.20
CA ASP A 252 10.08 12.66 8.15
C ASP A 252 10.29 13.43 6.84
N ASP A 253 10.56 14.73 6.95
CA ASP A 253 10.69 15.62 5.80
C ASP A 253 11.92 15.30 4.95
N GLU A 254 13.04 14.90 5.56
CA GLU A 254 14.27 14.53 4.83
C GLU A 254 14.04 13.26 3.98
N ALA A 255 13.47 12.22 4.57
CA ALA A 255 13.09 11.00 3.85
C ALA A 255 12.03 11.27 2.77
N ARG A 256 11.11 12.21 3.01
CA ARG A 256 10.11 12.63 2.02
C ARG A 256 10.78 13.32 0.83
N LEU A 257 11.69 14.26 1.08
CA LEU A 257 12.44 14.97 0.05
C LEU A 257 13.34 14.01 -0.74
N PHE A 258 14.05 13.11 -0.07
CA PHE A 258 14.85 12.08 -0.75
C PHE A 258 14.00 11.20 -1.69
N LEU A 259 12.82 10.77 -1.23
CA LEU A 259 11.89 10.01 -2.06
C LEU A 259 11.36 10.84 -3.24
N PHE A 260 11.09 12.13 -3.02
CA PHE A 260 10.66 13.05 -4.08
C PHE A 260 11.75 13.26 -5.13
N GLU A 261 12.98 13.53 -4.72
CA GLU A 261 14.13 13.69 -5.62
C GLU A 261 14.34 12.43 -6.46
N ALA A 262 14.33 11.26 -5.82
CA ALA A 262 14.39 9.99 -6.54
C ALA A 262 13.22 9.83 -7.53
N LEU A 263 12.00 10.19 -7.14
CA LEU A 263 10.84 10.12 -8.02
C LEU A 263 11.00 11.02 -9.26
N ILE A 264 11.57 12.22 -9.11
CA ILE A 264 11.83 13.15 -10.21
C ILE A 264 12.98 12.66 -11.10
N ASP A 265 14.09 12.23 -10.52
CA ASP A 265 15.25 11.72 -11.25
C ASP A 265 14.89 10.50 -12.12
N TYR A 266 14.01 9.64 -11.60
CA TYR A 266 13.54 8.45 -12.32
C TYR A 266 12.20 8.67 -13.03
N GLN A 267 11.74 9.92 -13.23
CA GLN A 267 10.45 10.24 -13.87
C GLN A 267 10.24 9.46 -15.18
N SER A 268 11.26 9.33 -16.02
CA SER A 268 11.16 8.66 -17.31
C SER A 268 10.74 7.18 -17.21
N TYR A 269 11.03 6.52 -16.09
CA TYR A 269 10.65 5.11 -15.86
C TYR A 269 9.17 4.94 -15.58
N PHE A 270 8.51 5.96 -15.02
CA PHE A 270 7.07 5.94 -14.78
C PHE A 270 6.26 6.28 -16.04
N MET A 271 6.87 6.92 -17.04
CA MET A 271 6.17 7.39 -18.23
C MET A 271 5.78 6.23 -19.17
N VAL A 272 4.50 6.22 -19.58
CA VAL A 272 4.00 5.24 -20.56
C VAL A 272 4.70 5.46 -21.91
N GLN A 273 5.16 4.35 -22.50
CA GLN A 273 5.83 4.32 -23.80
C GLN A 273 4.81 4.17 -24.95
N GLY A 274 5.18 4.65 -26.14
CA GLY A 274 4.40 4.48 -27.37
C GLY A 274 3.74 5.75 -27.92
N SER A 275 3.31 5.67 -29.19
CA SER A 275 2.77 6.79 -29.98
C SER A 275 1.25 6.76 -30.18
N HIS A 276 0.58 5.70 -29.71
CA HIS A 276 -0.88 5.57 -29.84
C HIS A 276 -1.63 6.60 -28.98
N ALA A 277 -2.90 6.85 -29.31
CA ALA A 277 -3.70 7.90 -28.69
C ALA A 277 -3.81 7.77 -27.16
N ILE A 278 -3.97 6.53 -26.67
CA ILE A 278 -4.06 6.24 -25.23
C ILE A 278 -2.75 6.61 -24.52
N ALA A 279 -1.59 6.17 -25.02
CA ALA A 279 -0.29 6.53 -24.43
C ALA A 279 -0.05 8.04 -24.41
N ARG A 280 -0.43 8.77 -25.45
CA ARG A 280 -0.32 10.24 -25.46
C ARG A 280 -1.18 10.88 -24.37
N ARG A 281 -2.43 10.45 -24.24
CA ARG A 281 -3.34 10.95 -23.19
C ARG A 281 -2.86 10.59 -21.79
N THR A 282 -2.39 9.36 -21.58
CA THR A 282 -1.83 8.97 -20.29
C THR A 282 -0.63 9.85 -19.95
N ARG A 283 0.30 10.06 -20.88
CA ARG A 283 1.45 10.96 -20.67
C ARG A 283 1.05 12.39 -20.30
N GLU A 284 -0.03 12.95 -20.88
CA GLU A 284 -0.56 14.26 -20.45
C GLU A 284 -0.96 14.26 -18.97
N LEU A 285 -1.62 13.19 -18.50
CA LEU A 285 -1.96 13.03 -17.08
C LEU A 285 -0.71 12.87 -16.20
N GLN A 286 0.28 12.10 -16.67
CA GLN A 286 1.52 11.87 -15.94
C GLN A 286 2.35 13.16 -15.81
N THR A 287 2.50 13.94 -16.89
CA THR A 287 3.17 15.25 -16.84
C THR A 287 2.48 16.19 -15.86
N ARG A 288 1.14 16.23 -15.87
CA ARG A 288 0.39 17.05 -14.92
C ARG A 288 0.57 16.58 -13.47
N PHE A 289 0.64 15.28 -13.23
CA PHE A 289 0.95 14.73 -11.91
C PHE A 289 2.30 15.23 -11.40
N PHE A 290 3.37 15.07 -12.18
CA PHE A 290 4.71 15.48 -11.75
C PHE A 290 4.76 16.98 -11.46
N HIS A 291 4.11 17.81 -12.29
CA HIS A 291 4.00 19.24 -12.02
C HIS A 291 3.31 19.54 -10.67
N LEU A 292 2.21 18.85 -10.36
CA LEU A 292 1.49 19.04 -9.10
C LEU A 292 2.24 18.48 -7.89
N VAL A 293 2.96 17.35 -8.03
CA VAL A 293 3.83 16.83 -6.96
C VAL A 293 4.96 17.79 -6.68
N THR A 294 5.62 18.33 -7.71
CA THR A 294 6.67 19.35 -7.53
C THR A 294 6.11 20.61 -6.86
N ALA A 295 4.93 21.08 -7.27
CA ALA A 295 4.29 22.22 -6.62
C ALA A 295 4.02 21.95 -5.14
N MET A 296 3.51 20.76 -4.80
CA MET A 296 3.26 20.35 -3.42
C MET A 296 4.56 20.26 -2.60
N MET A 297 5.61 19.64 -3.13
CA MET A 297 6.91 19.51 -2.44
C MET A 297 7.70 20.82 -2.36
N SER A 298 7.33 21.83 -3.14
CA SER A 298 7.89 23.18 -3.01
C SER A 298 7.30 23.99 -1.86
N MET A 299 6.20 23.52 -1.25
CA MET A 299 5.58 24.15 -0.09
C MET A 299 6.40 23.84 1.18
N GLN A 300 6.47 24.79 2.10
CA GLN A 300 7.35 24.70 3.27
C GLN A 300 6.94 23.58 4.22
N ASP A 301 5.64 23.34 4.36
CA ASP A 301 5.09 22.27 5.20
C ASP A 301 5.34 20.86 4.62
N PHE A 302 5.90 20.79 3.40
CA PHE A 302 6.28 19.56 2.72
C PHE A 302 7.79 19.42 2.50
N GLY A 303 8.61 20.29 3.13
CA GLY A 303 10.07 20.28 3.03
C GLY A 303 10.66 21.27 2.02
N GLY A 304 9.82 22.08 1.37
CA GLY A 304 10.27 23.11 0.44
C GLY A 304 11.09 24.23 1.09
N PRO A 305 11.86 25.02 0.30
CA PRO A 305 12.70 26.10 0.82
C PRO A 305 11.90 27.13 1.61
N GLY A 306 12.34 27.41 2.83
CA GLY A 306 11.84 28.48 3.68
C GLY A 306 12.12 29.88 3.10
N PRO A 307 11.55 30.95 3.69
CA PRO A 307 11.82 32.32 3.25
C PRO A 307 13.31 32.70 3.37
N ASP A 308 14.07 31.99 4.21
CA ASP A 308 15.50 32.19 4.42
C ASP A 308 16.39 31.34 3.48
N GLY A 309 15.79 30.61 2.53
CA GLY A 309 16.50 29.70 1.62
C GLY A 309 16.87 28.35 2.23
N ASP A 310 16.71 28.22 3.54
CA ASP A 310 16.82 26.98 4.26
C ASP A 310 15.52 26.19 4.08
N GLY A 311 15.54 25.11 3.30
CA GLY A 311 14.46 24.10 3.29
C GLY A 311 14.37 23.36 4.61
N ALA A 312 14.13 22.06 4.60
CA ALA A 312 14.13 21.19 5.80
C ALA A 312 15.42 21.28 6.69
N CYS A 313 16.40 22.11 6.33
CA CYS A 313 17.61 22.43 7.07
C CYS A 313 17.68 23.93 7.48
N GLY A 314 16.66 24.46 8.16
CA GLY A 314 16.86 25.67 8.99
C GLY A 314 17.94 25.39 10.05
N PRO A 315 18.77 26.38 10.45
CA PRO A 315 19.84 26.13 11.41
C PRO A 315 19.24 25.52 12.67
N ALA A 316 19.74 24.34 13.05
CA ALA A 316 19.42 23.72 14.32
C ALA A 316 19.63 24.77 15.41
N LEU A 317 18.52 25.23 16.01
CA LEU A 317 18.58 26.07 17.19
C LEU A 317 19.23 25.22 18.27
N ALA A 318 20.53 25.40 18.43
CA ALA A 318 21.29 24.85 19.53
C ALA A 318 20.63 25.31 20.84
N ALA A 319 20.13 24.34 21.60
CA ALA A 319 19.80 24.48 23.01
C ALA A 319 20.86 23.74 23.83
#